data_AF-A0A7T5R283-F1
#
_entry.id   AF-A0A7T5R283-F1
#
_cell.length_a   1.000
_cell.length_b   1.000
_cell.length_c   1.000
_cell.angle_alpha   90.00
_cell.angle_beta   90.00
_cell.angle_gamma   90.00
#
_symmetry.space_group_name_H-M   'P 1'
#
loop_
_entity.id
_entity.type
_entity.pdbx_description
1 polymer ?
#
loop_
_entity_poly.entity_id
_entity_poly.type
_entity_poly.pdbx_seq_one_letter_code
_entity_poly.pdbx_strand_id
1 'polypeptide(L)'
;MRKTYNLLFIACLSAASLTACSNAKETLGLARSAPDEFAVVKRAPLEMPPDYSLRPPRPGAPRPQEQAVGEQARETVFGGTSEARKAAPASGESALLQQAGATQTDPNIRTVVDRETALMAPEEKPVAERLLGIKLGKNKSDGSVIDPEEEAARLKAQQPPAETP
;
A
#
# COMPACT_ATOMS: atom_id res chain seq x y z
N MET A 1 -52.85 13.33 -5.31
CA MET A 1 -51.73 14.29 -5.33
C MET A 1 -50.50 13.79 -4.56
N ARG A 2 -50.57 13.54 -3.24
CA ARG A 2 -49.38 13.06 -2.48
C ARG A 2 -48.87 11.66 -2.86
N LYS A 3 -49.77 10.71 -3.14
CA LYS A 3 -49.40 9.33 -3.53
C LYS A 3 -48.74 9.24 -4.91
N THR A 4 -49.14 10.08 -5.86
CA THR A 4 -48.55 10.13 -7.21
C THR A 4 -47.15 10.74 -7.21
N TYR A 5 -46.89 11.74 -6.35
CA TYR A 5 -45.55 12.28 -6.12
C TYR A 5 -44.61 11.27 -5.47
N ASN A 6 -45.07 10.51 -4.46
CA ASN A 6 -44.24 9.46 -3.85
C ASN A 6 -43.88 8.35 -4.84
N LEU A 7 -44.81 7.97 -5.72
CA LEU A 7 -44.58 6.96 -6.75
C LEU A 7 -43.55 7.45 -7.79
N LEU A 8 -43.64 8.71 -8.22
CA LEU A 8 -42.64 9.32 -9.10
C LEU A 8 -41.27 9.46 -8.43
N PHE A 9 -41.23 9.76 -7.14
CA PHE A 9 -39.97 9.88 -6.40
C PHE A 9 -39.26 8.54 -6.26
N ILE A 10 -40.00 7.46 -5.99
CA ILE A 10 -39.45 6.09 -5.92
C ILE A 10 -38.95 5.64 -7.29
N ALA A 11 -39.67 5.94 -8.37
CA ALA A 11 -39.24 5.61 -9.73
C ALA A 11 -37.98 6.38 -10.16
N CYS A 12 -37.85 7.65 -9.74
CA CYS A 12 -36.66 8.45 -10.01
C CYS A 12 -35.46 7.95 -9.20
N LEU A 13 -35.69 7.57 -7.93
CA LEU A 13 -34.64 7.03 -7.06
C LEU A 13 -34.13 5.67 -7.55
N SER A 14 -35.01 4.77 -8.02
CA SER A 14 -34.58 3.50 -8.57
C SER A 14 -33.77 3.67 -9.85
N ALA A 15 -34.15 4.60 -10.73
CA ALA A 15 -33.39 4.91 -11.93
C ALA A 15 -31.98 5.46 -11.61
N ALA A 16 -31.85 6.29 -10.57
CA ALA A 16 -30.55 6.81 -10.11
C ALA A 16 -29.63 5.69 -9.56
N SER A 17 -30.19 4.71 -8.85
CA SER A 17 -29.43 3.57 -8.31
C SER A 17 -28.80 2.70 -9.38
N LEU A 18 -29.43 2.54 -10.55
CA LEU A 18 -28.86 1.75 -11.65
C LEU A 18 -27.65 2.43 -12.30
N THR A 19 -27.58 3.77 -12.31
CA THR A 19 -26.43 4.50 -12.89
C THR A 19 -25.20 4.37 -11.98
N ALA A 20 -25.39 4.28 -10.67
CA ALA A 20 -24.32 4.13 -9.69
C ALA A 20 -23.54 2.80 -9.85
N CYS A 21 -24.20 1.74 -10.32
CA CYS A 21 -23.56 0.44 -10.52
C CYS A 21 -22.76 0.34 -11.83
N SER A 22 -22.86 1.31 -12.74
CA SER A 22 -22.20 1.23 -14.05
C SER A 22 -20.67 1.24 -13.98
N ASN A 23 -20.09 1.95 -13.01
CA ASN A 23 -18.64 2.03 -12.80
C ASN A 23 -18.10 1.06 -11.74
N ALA A 24 -18.97 0.22 -11.16
CA ALA A 24 -18.55 -0.72 -10.13
C ALA A 24 -17.56 -1.77 -10.66
N LYS A 25 -17.63 -2.10 -11.96
CA LYS A 25 -16.75 -3.10 -12.58
C LYS A 25 -15.29 -2.61 -12.66
N GLU A 26 -15.10 -1.34 -13.00
CA GLU A 26 -13.78 -0.68 -13.02
C GLU A 26 -13.23 -0.46 -11.61
N THR A 27 -14.04 -0.02 -10.65
CA THR A 27 -13.57 0.21 -9.25
C THR A 27 -13.26 -1.09 -8.52
N LEU A 28 -13.94 -2.18 -8.85
CA LEU A 28 -13.67 -3.52 -8.31
C LEU A 28 -12.56 -4.26 -9.08
N GLY A 29 -11.94 -3.65 -10.09
CA GLY A 29 -10.85 -4.26 -10.87
C GLY A 29 -11.27 -5.46 -11.73
N LEU A 30 -12.58 -5.63 -11.96
CA LEU A 30 -13.13 -6.65 -12.88
C LEU A 30 -13.04 -6.21 -14.35
N ALA A 31 -12.57 -4.99 -14.61
CA ALA A 31 -12.27 -4.48 -15.94
C ALA A 31 -10.79 -4.68 -16.27
N ARG A 32 -10.51 -5.17 -17.48
CA ARG A 32 -9.14 -5.38 -17.95
C ARG A 32 -8.52 -4.05 -18.34
N SER A 33 -7.61 -3.56 -17.51
CA SER A 33 -6.71 -2.45 -17.85
C SER A 33 -5.48 -3.02 -18.54
N ALA A 34 -5.34 -2.81 -19.84
CA ALA A 34 -4.12 -3.18 -20.54
C ALA A 34 -2.99 -2.20 -20.15
N PRO A 35 -1.75 -2.68 -19.92
CA PRO A 35 -0.62 -1.80 -19.67
C PRO A 35 -0.43 -0.83 -20.85
N ASP A 36 -0.06 0.41 -20.54
CA ASP A 36 0.22 1.42 -21.55
C ASP A 36 1.50 1.06 -22.32
N GLU A 37 1.33 0.57 -23.56
CA GLU A 37 2.44 0.19 -24.44
C GLU A 37 3.31 1.38 -24.88
N PHE A 38 2.85 2.62 -24.62
CA PHE A 38 3.62 3.84 -24.85
C PHE A 38 4.24 4.43 -23.58
N ALA A 39 4.16 3.72 -22.45
CA ALA A 39 4.81 4.14 -21.21
C ALA A 39 6.34 4.05 -21.35
N VAL A 40 6.97 5.21 -21.64
CA VAL A 40 8.44 5.31 -21.73
C VAL A 40 9.04 5.35 -20.33
N VAL A 41 9.71 4.26 -19.93
CA VAL A 41 10.54 4.24 -18.73
C VAL A 41 11.78 5.10 -18.94
N LYS A 42 11.94 6.16 -18.14
CA LYS A 42 13.14 7.00 -18.16
C LYS A 42 14.32 6.22 -17.58
N ARG A 43 15.35 6.01 -18.38
CA ARG A 43 16.66 5.49 -17.93
C ARG A 43 17.58 6.66 -17.59
N ALA A 44 18.57 6.41 -16.73
CA ALA A 44 19.62 7.40 -16.48
C ALA A 44 20.33 7.77 -17.81
N PRO A 45 20.68 9.05 -18.02
CA PRO A 45 21.37 9.49 -19.23
C PRO A 45 22.73 8.80 -19.38
N LEU A 46 23.11 8.50 -20.62
CA LEU A 46 24.41 7.91 -20.95
C LEU A 46 25.44 9.03 -21.04
N GLU A 47 26.26 9.17 -20.00
CA GLU A 47 27.42 10.07 -20.00
C GLU A 47 28.70 9.28 -20.31
N MET A 48 29.54 9.86 -21.16
CA MET A 48 30.82 9.25 -21.53
C MET A 48 31.85 9.58 -20.44
N PRO A 49 32.38 8.57 -19.71
CA PRO A 49 33.35 8.85 -18.65
C PRO A 49 34.67 9.36 -19.27
N PRO A 50 35.38 10.27 -18.58
CA PRO A 50 36.64 10.85 -19.05
C PRO A 50 37.78 9.84 -19.14
N ASP A 51 37.69 8.72 -18.41
CA ASP A 51 38.64 7.61 -18.46
C ASP A 51 37.96 6.29 -18.86
N TYR A 52 38.49 5.65 -19.90
CA TYR A 52 38.06 4.34 -20.42
C TYR A 52 38.70 3.17 -19.67
N SER A 53 39.27 3.38 -18.49
CA SER A 53 39.97 2.34 -17.70
C SER A 53 39.02 1.37 -16.99
N LEU A 54 37.77 1.25 -17.44
CA LEU A 54 36.80 0.33 -16.88
C LEU A 54 36.98 -1.05 -17.50
N ARG A 55 37.18 -2.06 -16.64
CA ARG A 55 37.19 -3.45 -17.05
C ARG A 55 35.82 -3.79 -17.67
N PRO A 56 35.75 -4.41 -18.86
CA PRO A 56 34.48 -4.75 -19.49
C PRO A 56 33.58 -5.51 -18.51
N PRO A 57 32.29 -5.14 -18.37
CA PRO A 57 31.38 -5.85 -17.49
C PRO A 57 31.28 -7.31 -17.97
N ARG A 58 31.34 -8.25 -17.04
CA ARG A 58 31.19 -9.67 -17.38
C ARG A 58 29.78 -9.90 -17.94
N PRO A 59 29.63 -10.62 -19.06
CA PRO A 59 28.32 -11.04 -19.55
C PRO A 59 27.53 -11.74 -18.43
N GLY A 60 26.31 -11.27 -18.16
CA GLY A 60 25.44 -11.81 -17.11
C GLY A 60 25.65 -11.25 -15.69
N ALA A 61 26.64 -10.38 -15.45
CA ALA A 61 26.75 -9.68 -14.17
C ALA A 61 25.70 -8.56 -14.06
N PRO A 62 25.13 -8.31 -12.87
CA PRO A 62 24.21 -7.19 -12.66
C PRO A 62 24.91 -5.87 -13.00
N ARG A 63 24.22 -5.01 -13.74
CA ARG A 63 24.77 -3.73 -14.18
C ARG A 63 24.92 -2.81 -12.96
N PRO A 64 26.12 -2.29 -12.66
CA PRO A 64 26.32 -1.39 -11.53
C PRO A 64 25.48 -0.11 -11.58
N GLN A 65 25.06 0.31 -12.79
CA GLN A 65 24.28 1.52 -13.03
C GLN A 65 22.77 1.30 -12.91
N GLU A 66 22.31 0.04 -12.79
CA GLU A 66 20.89 -0.30 -12.72
C GLU A 66 20.54 -0.59 -11.26
N GLN A 67 19.80 0.31 -10.63
CA GLN A 67 19.32 0.13 -9.25
C GLN A 67 18.49 -1.16 -9.21
N ALA A 68 18.76 -2.03 -8.23
CA ALA A 68 18.03 -3.29 -8.12
C ALA A 68 16.53 -3.00 -8.01
N VAL A 69 15.70 -3.71 -8.79
CA VAL A 69 14.24 -3.52 -8.84
C VAL A 69 13.62 -3.55 -7.44
N GLY A 70 14.14 -4.40 -6.55
CA GLY A 70 13.72 -4.46 -5.15
C GLY A 70 13.97 -3.15 -4.39
N GLU A 71 15.13 -2.52 -4.57
CA GLU A 71 15.45 -1.23 -3.92
C GLU A 71 14.64 -0.08 -4.53
N GLN A 72 14.42 -0.09 -5.85
CA GLN A 72 13.56 0.89 -6.51
C GLN A 72 12.10 0.80 -6.03
N ALA A 73 11.58 -0.43 -5.88
CA ALA A 73 10.25 -0.66 -5.32
C ALA A 73 10.17 -0.21 -3.85
N ARG A 74 11.22 -0.50 -3.06
CA ARG A 74 11.31 -0.06 -1.66
C ARG A 74 11.31 1.46 -1.54
N GLU A 75 12.08 2.15 -2.37
CA GLU A 75 12.11 3.61 -2.45
C GLU A 75 10.77 4.21 -2.87
N THR A 76 10.07 3.57 -3.80
CA THR A 76 8.74 4.01 -4.25
C THR A 76 7.69 3.83 -3.15
N VAL A 77 7.69 2.70 -2.44
CA VAL A 77 6.67 2.36 -1.44
C VAL A 77 6.91 3.08 -0.12
N PHE A 78 8.16 3.15 0.33
CA PHE A 78 8.50 3.68 1.67
C PHE A 78 9.05 5.12 1.63
N GLY A 79 9.26 5.68 0.44
CA GLY A 79 10.12 6.84 0.25
C GLY A 79 11.58 6.42 0.45
N GLY A 80 12.50 6.94 -0.38
CA GLY A 80 13.92 6.61 -0.30
C GLY A 80 14.49 6.63 1.12
N THR A 81 15.57 5.86 1.34
CA THR A 81 16.26 5.79 2.64
C THR A 81 16.42 7.19 3.22
N SER A 82 16.06 7.33 4.50
CA SER A 82 15.87 8.53 5.33
C SER A 82 16.71 9.80 5.07
N GLU A 83 17.77 9.75 4.29
CA GLU A 83 18.60 10.89 3.93
C GLU A 83 17.87 11.93 3.06
N ALA A 84 16.99 11.51 2.14
CA ALA A 84 16.19 12.45 1.34
C ALA A 84 15.15 13.23 2.17
N ARG A 85 14.87 12.79 3.40
CA ARG A 85 13.95 13.46 4.33
C ARG A 85 14.63 14.50 5.22
N LYS A 86 15.96 14.69 5.10
CA LYS A 86 16.70 15.77 5.77
C LYS A 86 16.66 17.10 4.99
N ALA A 87 15.59 17.38 4.25
CA ALA A 87 15.30 18.77 3.93
C ALA A 87 14.99 19.47 5.27
N ALA A 88 15.79 20.46 5.66
CA ALA A 88 15.51 21.24 6.86
C ALA A 88 14.10 21.84 6.71
N PRO A 89 13.19 21.66 7.68
CA PRO A 89 11.82 22.16 7.57
C PRO A 89 11.84 23.67 7.32
N ALA A 90 10.93 24.14 6.48
CA ALA A 90 10.77 25.58 6.25
C ALA A 90 10.47 26.29 7.58
N SER A 91 10.78 27.58 7.70
CA SER A 91 10.61 28.32 8.97
C SER A 91 9.20 28.19 9.55
N GLY A 92 8.16 28.30 8.72
CA GLY A 92 6.76 28.11 9.14
C GLY A 92 6.44 26.66 9.55
N GLU A 93 7.01 25.67 8.88
CA GLU A 93 6.86 24.26 9.23
C GLU A 93 7.54 23.95 10.57
N SER A 94 8.72 24.51 10.82
CA SER A 94 9.43 24.35 12.09
C SER A 94 8.66 24.95 13.27
N ALA A 95 7.99 26.09 13.08
CA ALA A 95 7.16 26.72 14.11
C ALA A 95 5.91 25.87 14.41
N LEU A 96 5.28 25.30 13.38
CA LEU A 96 4.15 24.38 13.56
C LEU A 96 4.57 23.09 14.27
N LEU A 97 5.71 22.51 13.91
CA LEU A 97 6.25 21.30 14.54
C LEU A 97 6.62 21.54 16.01
N GLN A 98 7.18 22.72 16.34
CA GLN A 98 7.43 23.11 17.73
C GLN A 98 6.13 23.24 18.52
N GLN A 99 5.12 23.90 17.97
CA GLN A 99 3.81 24.04 18.61
C GLN A 99 3.09 22.68 18.77
N ALA A 100 3.27 21.77 17.82
CA ALA A 100 2.72 20.42 17.85
C ALA A 100 3.52 19.44 18.74
N GLY A 101 4.65 19.88 19.33
CA GLY A 101 5.53 19.01 20.12
C GLY A 101 6.25 17.93 19.31
N ALA A 102 6.24 18.01 17.98
CA ALA A 102 6.80 17.00 17.09
C ALA A 102 8.34 17.01 17.02
N THR A 103 8.99 18.00 17.64
CA THR A 103 10.45 18.15 17.65
C THR A 103 11.18 17.18 18.59
N GLN A 104 10.46 16.51 19.50
CA GLN A 104 11.01 15.55 20.46
C GLN A 104 10.44 14.15 20.23
N THR A 105 10.67 13.56 19.06
CA THR A 105 10.26 12.18 18.78
C THR A 105 11.34 11.20 19.24
N ASP A 106 10.97 10.19 20.03
CA ASP A 106 11.88 9.09 20.38
C ASP A 106 12.21 8.26 19.12
N PRO A 107 13.50 8.11 18.73
CA PRO A 107 13.88 7.29 17.58
C PRO A 107 13.47 5.82 17.72
N ASN A 108 13.25 5.34 18.94
CA ASN A 108 12.84 3.97 19.23
C ASN A 108 11.32 3.81 19.41
N ILE A 109 10.51 4.84 19.13
CA ILE A 109 9.05 4.81 19.39
C ILE A 109 8.35 3.59 18.79
N ARG A 110 8.80 3.08 17.62
CA ARG A 110 8.23 1.86 17.05
C ARG A 110 8.41 0.66 17.94
N THR A 111 9.61 0.47 18.50
CA THR A 111 9.88 -0.65 19.42
C THR A 111 9.11 -0.54 20.73
N VAL A 112 8.79 0.69 21.17
CA VAL A 112 7.98 0.95 22.35
C VAL A 112 6.52 0.57 22.06
N VAL A 113 5.95 1.10 20.97
CA VAL A 113 4.59 0.80 20.53
C VAL A 113 4.41 -0.70 20.27
N ASP A 114 5.35 -1.34 19.60
CA ASP A 114 5.29 -2.78 19.33
C ASP A 114 5.28 -3.59 20.64
N ARG A 115 6.09 -3.19 21.62
CA ARG A 115 6.13 -3.83 22.94
C ARG A 115 4.83 -3.63 23.71
N GLU A 116 4.29 -2.41 23.71
CA GLU A 116 3.01 -2.10 24.37
C GLU A 116 1.85 -2.84 23.72
N THR A 117 1.81 -2.86 22.38
CA THR A 117 0.76 -3.53 21.61
C THR A 117 0.83 -5.05 21.75
N ALA A 118 2.03 -5.63 21.80
CA ALA A 118 2.22 -7.06 22.03
C ALA A 118 1.64 -7.53 23.38
N LEU A 119 1.61 -6.64 24.39
CA LEU A 119 1.00 -6.92 25.69
C LEU A 119 -0.53 -6.77 25.66
N MET A 120 -1.09 -5.96 24.76
CA MET A 120 -2.54 -5.75 24.62
C MET A 120 -3.24 -6.83 23.78
N ALA A 121 -2.56 -7.36 22.76
CA ALA A 121 -3.12 -8.32 21.80
C ALA A 121 -3.77 -9.61 22.38
N PRO A 122 -3.30 -10.21 23.50
CA PRO A 122 -3.93 -11.44 24.01
C PRO A 122 -5.20 -11.21 24.85
N GLU A 123 -5.51 -9.98 25.29
CA GLU A 123 -6.57 -9.75 26.29
C GLU A 123 -7.87 -9.15 25.75
N GLU A 124 -7.87 -8.49 24.58
CA GLU A 124 -9.05 -7.80 24.08
C GLU A 124 -10.02 -8.73 23.35
N LYS A 125 -10.80 -9.50 24.12
CA LYS A 125 -11.99 -10.16 23.57
C LYS A 125 -12.96 -9.11 23.04
N PRO A 126 -13.57 -9.30 21.84
CA PRO A 126 -14.57 -8.38 21.33
C PRO A 126 -15.70 -8.20 22.34
N VAL A 127 -16.19 -6.97 22.49
CA VAL A 127 -17.22 -6.62 23.49
C VAL A 127 -18.44 -7.54 23.39
N ALA A 128 -18.80 -7.97 22.18
CA ALA A 128 -19.86 -8.93 21.94
C ALA A 128 -19.62 -10.29 22.62
N GLU A 129 -18.39 -10.83 22.61
CA GLU A 129 -18.03 -12.07 23.31
C GLU A 129 -18.02 -11.88 24.83
N ARG A 130 -17.60 -10.71 25.32
CA ARG A 130 -17.63 -10.38 26.76
C ARG A 130 -19.06 -10.30 27.31
N LEU A 131 -20.00 -9.81 26.51
CA LEU A 131 -21.40 -9.65 26.92
C LEU A 131 -22.23 -10.92 26.71
N LEU A 132 -21.98 -11.67 25.63
CA LEU A 132 -22.78 -12.85 25.27
C LEU A 132 -22.18 -14.17 25.74
N GLY A 133 -20.90 -14.21 26.14
CA GLY A 133 -20.21 -15.42 26.59
C GLY A 133 -20.00 -16.47 25.49
N ILE A 134 -20.25 -16.13 24.22
CA ILE A 134 -20.12 -17.01 23.06
C ILE A 134 -18.88 -16.60 22.27
N LYS A 135 -17.99 -17.56 21.99
CA LYS A 135 -16.82 -17.36 21.11
C LYS A 135 -17.28 -17.11 19.68
N LEU A 136 -17.32 -15.83 19.26
CA LEU A 136 -17.62 -15.45 17.89
C LEU A 136 -16.35 -15.50 17.05
N GLY A 137 -16.13 -16.61 16.36
CA GLY A 137 -15.11 -16.74 15.32
C GLY A 137 -13.77 -17.34 15.79
N LYS A 138 -13.00 -17.81 14.83
CA LYS A 138 -11.61 -18.25 15.04
C LYS A 138 -10.78 -16.97 15.10
N ASN A 139 -10.30 -16.58 16.27
CA ASN A 139 -9.33 -15.49 16.41
C ASN A 139 -8.07 -15.85 15.61
N LYS A 140 -8.02 -15.42 14.35
CA LYS A 140 -6.78 -15.40 13.58
C LYS A 140 -6.02 -14.19 14.13
N SER A 141 -4.94 -14.44 14.85
CA SER A 141 -4.11 -13.42 15.46
C SER A 141 -3.71 -12.38 14.41
N ASP A 142 -4.17 -11.14 14.55
CA ASP A 142 -3.89 -10.02 13.64
C ASP A 142 -2.42 -9.55 13.67
N GLY A 143 -1.54 -10.27 14.36
CA GLY A 143 -0.13 -9.96 14.51
C GLY A 143 0.83 -11.16 14.45
N SER A 144 0.40 -12.33 13.96
CA SER A 144 1.37 -13.41 13.72
C SER A 144 2.31 -13.01 12.58
N VAL A 145 3.61 -13.15 12.77
CA VAL A 145 4.61 -13.03 11.68
C VAL A 145 4.17 -13.98 10.56
N ILE A 146 3.72 -13.41 9.46
CA ILE A 146 3.27 -14.15 8.28
C ILE A 146 4.51 -14.60 7.54
N ASP A 147 4.63 -15.90 7.29
CA ASP A 147 5.69 -16.42 6.43
C ASP A 147 5.47 -15.92 4.99
N PRO A 148 6.42 -15.18 4.41
CA PRO A 148 6.26 -14.59 3.08
C PRO A 148 6.14 -15.65 1.98
N GLU A 149 6.76 -16.82 2.12
CA GLU A 149 6.69 -17.88 1.12
C GLU A 149 5.33 -18.57 1.15
N GLU A 150 4.82 -18.91 2.34
CA GLU A 150 3.50 -19.54 2.49
C GLU A 150 2.38 -18.60 2.05
N GLU A 151 2.50 -17.31 2.37
CA GLU A 151 1.51 -16.31 1.97
C GLU A 151 1.54 -16.06 0.45
N ALA A 152 2.73 -15.99 -0.15
CA ALA A 152 2.86 -15.90 -1.61
C ALA A 152 2.25 -17.13 -2.31
N ALA A 153 2.43 -18.33 -1.74
CA ALA A 153 1.81 -19.56 -2.25
C ALA A 153 0.28 -19.51 -2.14
N ARG A 154 -0.26 -19.04 -1.01
CA ARG A 154 -1.70 -18.84 -0.79
C ARG A 154 -2.29 -17.89 -1.82
N LEU A 155 -1.63 -16.76 -2.07
CA LEU A 155 -2.08 -15.76 -3.04
C LEU A 155 -2.06 -16.29 -4.47
N LYS A 156 -1.02 -17.05 -4.86
CA LYS A 156 -0.96 -17.72 -6.17
C LYS A 156 -2.09 -18.73 -6.36
N ALA A 157 -2.42 -19.50 -5.32
CA ALA A 157 -3.50 -20.49 -5.36
C ALA A 157 -4.90 -19.85 -5.47
N GLN A 158 -5.06 -18.61 -5.01
CA GLN A 158 -6.30 -17.84 -5.13
C GLN A 158 -6.41 -17.08 -6.46
N GLN A 159 -5.31 -17.00 -7.21
CA GLN A 159 -5.29 -16.32 -8.49
C GLN A 159 -5.91 -17.24 -9.56
N PRO A 160 -6.92 -16.78 -10.33
CA PRO A 160 -7.49 -17.58 -11.41
C PRO A 160 -6.40 -17.90 -12.45
N PRO A 161 -6.50 -19.04 -13.17
CA PRO A 161 -5.50 -19.42 -14.16
C PRO A 161 -5.34 -18.28 -15.16
N ALA A 162 -4.10 -17.85 -15.36
CA ALA A 162 -3.77 -16.90 -16.41
C ALA A 162 -4.22 -17.50 -17.75
N GLU A 163 -5.18 -16.85 -18.42
CA GLU A 163 -5.43 -17.09 -19.84
C GLU A 163 -4.12 -16.85 -20.58
N THR A 164 -3.44 -17.93 -20.91
CA THR A 164 -2.37 -17.97 -21.88
C THR A 164 -2.96 -17.65 -23.27
N PRO A 165 -2.28 -16.83 -24.09
CA PRO A 165 -2.74 -16.50 -25.44
C PRO A 165 -2.82 -17.73 -26.35
#